data_AF-A0A6J5JN24-F1
#
_entry.id   AF-A0A6J5JN24-F1
#
_cell.length_a   1.000
_cell.length_b   1.000
_cell.length_c   1.000
_cell.angle_alpha   90.00
_cell.angle_beta   90.00
_cell.angle_gamma   90.00
#
_symmetry.space_group_name_H-M   'P 1'
#
loop_
_entity.id
_entity.type
_entity.pdbx_description
1 polymer ?
#
loop_
_entity_poly.entity_id
_entity_poly.type
_entity_poly.pdbx_seq_one_letter_code
_entity_poly.pdbx_strand_id
1 'polypeptide(L)'
;MKRLTRDEMAKRVAQDIPEGAYVNLGIGVPTLVANHLDPSKEIFLHSENGLLGMGPAPAPGEEDDELINAGKQHVTLLTGGAYFHHADSFAMMRGGHLDYCVLGAFQVSANGDLANWHTGAPDAIPAVGGAMDLAIGAKQVFVMMEHLTKQGESKIVAQCSYPVTGVQCVSRIYTDLAVLDVTADGLAVSEIFTDLSFDELQKLTGVPLIDATQKAAA
;
A
#
# COMPACT_ATOMS: atom_id res chain seq x y z
N MET A 1 -24.31 -5.04 -4.66
CA MET A 1 -23.27 -4.41 -3.83
C MET A 1 -22.25 -3.75 -4.75
N LYS A 2 -22.23 -2.42 -4.79
CA LYS A 2 -21.19 -1.67 -5.51
C LYS A 2 -19.87 -1.83 -4.75
N ARG A 3 -18.74 -1.94 -5.44
CA ARG A 3 -17.40 -2.03 -4.86
C ARG A 3 -16.52 -1.00 -5.54
N LEU A 4 -15.53 -0.44 -4.84
CA LEU A 4 -14.55 0.40 -5.49
C LEU A 4 -13.74 -0.43 -6.48
N THR A 5 -13.51 0.15 -7.66
CA THR A 5 -12.48 -0.32 -8.57
C THR A 5 -11.09 -0.09 -7.98
N ARG A 6 -10.08 -0.75 -8.54
CA ARG A 6 -8.68 -0.54 -8.14
C ARG A 6 -8.23 0.92 -8.32
N ASP A 7 -8.72 1.57 -9.36
CA ASP A 7 -8.42 2.98 -9.62
C ASP A 7 -9.07 3.90 -8.57
N GLU A 8 -10.34 3.65 -8.22
CA GLU A 8 -11.04 4.41 -7.17
C GLU A 8 -10.39 4.21 -5.79
N MET A 9 -9.95 2.98 -5.46
CA MET A 9 -9.16 2.72 -4.26
C MET A 9 -7.84 3.51 -4.28
N ALA A 10 -7.13 3.53 -5.42
CA ALA A 10 -5.85 4.23 -5.54
C ALA A 10 -6.02 5.73 -5.34
N LYS A 11 -7.09 6.29 -5.92
CA LYS A 11 -7.49 7.68 -5.71
C LYS A 11 -7.76 7.98 -4.24
N ARG A 12 -8.43 7.09 -3.53
CA ARG A 12 -8.72 7.27 -2.11
C ARG A 12 -7.46 7.21 -1.24
N VAL A 13 -6.54 6.28 -1.52
CA VAL A 13 -5.24 6.23 -0.85
C VAL A 13 -4.47 7.53 -1.05
N ALA A 14 -4.44 8.07 -2.28
CA ALA A 14 -3.75 9.32 -2.59
C ALA A 14 -4.26 10.53 -1.77
N GLN A 15 -5.54 10.54 -1.38
CA GLN A 15 -6.12 11.61 -0.56
C GLN A 15 -5.56 11.64 0.87
N ASP A 16 -5.12 10.50 1.40
CA ASP A 16 -4.55 10.39 2.75
C ASP A 16 -3.03 10.67 2.79
N ILE A 17 -2.40 10.91 1.64
CA ILE A 17 -0.99 11.28 1.55
C ILE A 17 -0.89 12.80 1.71
N PRO A 18 -0.20 13.30 2.75
CA PRO A 18 -0.06 14.72 2.98
C PRO A 18 1.01 15.35 2.08
N GLU A 19 0.97 16.67 1.96
CA GLU A 19 2.03 17.45 1.34
C GLU A 19 3.36 17.28 2.11
N GLY A 20 4.47 17.25 1.38
CA GLY A 20 5.83 17.06 1.90
C GLY A 20 6.19 15.60 2.19
N ALA A 21 5.30 14.64 1.92
CA ALA A 21 5.52 13.24 2.24
C ALA A 21 6.56 12.56 1.32
N TYR A 22 7.40 11.72 1.94
CA TYR A 22 8.26 10.77 1.24
C TYR A 22 7.58 9.41 1.14
N VAL A 23 7.26 8.99 -0.08
CA VAL A 23 6.35 7.87 -0.34
C VAL A 23 7.03 6.82 -1.21
N ASN A 24 6.90 5.55 -0.83
CA ASN A 24 7.21 4.43 -1.71
C ASN A 24 5.94 3.65 -2.08
N LEU A 25 5.82 3.29 -3.36
CA LEU A 25 4.69 2.54 -3.88
C LEU A 25 5.16 1.17 -4.34
N GLY A 26 4.63 0.11 -3.71
CA GLY A 26 4.90 -1.26 -4.09
C GLY A 26 4.39 -1.57 -5.51
N ILE A 27 5.03 -2.54 -6.16
CA ILE A 27 4.64 -2.95 -7.51
C ILE A 27 3.19 -3.45 -7.59
N GLY A 28 2.59 -3.32 -8.78
CA GLY A 28 1.23 -3.79 -9.05
C GLY A 28 0.18 -2.72 -8.79
N VAL A 29 -0.88 -3.06 -8.06
CA VAL A 29 -2.01 -2.13 -7.82
C VAL A 29 -1.60 -0.83 -7.10
N PRO A 30 -0.68 -0.82 -6.12
CA PRO A 30 -0.28 0.42 -5.43
C PRO A 30 0.37 1.46 -6.34
N THR A 31 0.98 1.09 -7.48
CA THR A 31 1.58 2.08 -8.39
C THR A 31 0.54 3.01 -9.02
N LEU A 32 -0.75 2.59 -9.07
CA LEU A 32 -1.84 3.44 -9.52
C LEU A 32 -2.02 4.69 -8.66
N VAL A 33 -1.60 4.66 -7.39
CA VAL A 33 -1.70 5.81 -6.47
C VAL A 33 -0.96 7.03 -7.03
N ALA A 34 0.18 6.83 -7.71
CA ALA A 34 0.95 7.90 -8.32
C ALA A 34 0.14 8.76 -9.31
N ASN A 35 -0.82 8.13 -10.03
CA ASN A 35 -1.65 8.82 -11.02
C ASN A 35 -2.74 9.71 -10.40
N HIS A 36 -2.99 9.56 -9.09
CA HIS A 36 -4.03 10.29 -8.36
C HIS A 36 -3.49 11.24 -7.30
N LEU A 37 -2.16 11.34 -7.16
CA LEU A 37 -1.54 12.33 -6.29
C LEU A 37 -1.93 13.73 -6.75
N ASP A 38 -2.25 14.59 -5.78
CA ASP A 38 -2.62 15.97 -6.05
C ASP A 38 -1.39 16.72 -6.61
N PRO A 39 -1.43 17.19 -7.87
CA PRO A 39 -0.28 17.86 -8.48
C PRO A 39 0.05 19.21 -7.84
N SER A 40 -0.83 19.75 -6.98
CA SER A 40 -0.55 20.95 -6.19
C SER A 40 0.26 20.67 -4.91
N LYS A 41 0.36 19.40 -4.48
CA LYS A 41 1.15 19.00 -3.32
C LYS A 41 2.53 18.53 -3.76
N GLU A 42 3.55 18.91 -3.01
CA GLU A 42 4.90 18.39 -3.19
C GLU A 42 5.00 17.01 -2.51
N ILE A 43 4.94 15.93 -3.29
CA ILE A 43 5.07 14.55 -2.79
C ILE A 43 6.26 13.88 -3.47
N PHE A 44 7.17 13.33 -2.68
CA PHE A 44 8.40 12.74 -3.17
C PHE A 44 8.26 11.23 -3.31
N LEU A 45 8.17 10.76 -4.55
CA LEU A 45 8.15 9.33 -4.84
C LEU A 45 9.57 8.74 -4.83
N HIS A 46 9.75 7.75 -3.96
CA HIS A 46 10.95 6.93 -3.83
C HIS A 46 10.81 5.62 -4.61
N SER A 47 11.84 5.23 -5.37
CA SER A 47 11.97 3.92 -6.00
C SER A 47 13.16 3.16 -5.41
N GLU A 48 12.93 1.91 -5.00
CA GLU A 48 13.91 1.10 -4.26
C GLU A 48 15.20 0.82 -5.03
N ASN A 49 15.18 0.94 -6.35
CA ASN A 49 16.35 0.79 -7.23
C ASN A 49 17.27 2.02 -7.28
N GLY A 50 17.03 3.06 -6.46
CA GLY A 50 17.98 4.16 -6.26
C GLY A 50 17.51 5.52 -6.78
N LEU A 51 16.22 5.83 -6.65
CA LEU A 51 15.61 7.05 -7.19
C LEU A 51 14.73 7.75 -6.15
N LEU A 52 14.85 9.07 -6.06
CA LEU A 52 13.93 9.93 -5.30
C LEU A 52 13.46 11.08 -6.18
N GLY A 53 12.19 11.44 -6.08
CA GLY A 53 11.57 12.42 -6.97
C GLY A 53 11.17 11.78 -8.31
N MET A 54 10.77 10.51 -8.28
CA MET A 54 10.28 9.80 -9.47
C MET A 54 9.04 10.50 -10.04
N GLY A 55 9.07 10.80 -11.33
CA GLY A 55 7.98 11.40 -12.08
C GLY A 55 7.08 10.38 -12.80
N PRO A 56 6.16 10.84 -13.65
CA PRO A 56 5.32 9.98 -14.48
C PRO A 56 6.13 9.24 -15.55
N ALA A 57 5.47 8.35 -16.29
CA ALA A 57 6.04 7.74 -17.49
C ALA A 57 6.45 8.83 -18.52
N PRO A 58 7.56 8.61 -19.26
CA PRO A 58 8.00 9.54 -20.30
C PRO A 58 7.02 9.58 -21.48
N ALA A 59 7.10 10.63 -22.30
CA ALA A 59 6.37 10.68 -23.56
C ALA A 59 6.91 9.62 -24.54
N PRO A 60 6.09 9.14 -25.50
CA PRO A 60 6.56 8.17 -26.49
C PRO A 60 7.79 8.68 -27.26
N GLY A 61 8.88 7.93 -27.26
CA GLY A 61 10.16 8.29 -27.88
C GLY A 61 11.15 9.00 -26.94
N GLU A 62 10.76 9.28 -25.70
CA GLU A 62 11.62 9.85 -24.64
C GLU A 62 11.99 8.81 -23.58
N GLU A 63 11.81 7.51 -23.86
CA GLU A 63 12.19 6.43 -22.96
C GLU A 63 13.72 6.34 -22.79
N ASP A 64 14.17 6.19 -21.54
CA ASP A 64 15.57 5.96 -21.18
C ASP A 64 15.69 4.64 -20.43
N ASP A 65 16.35 3.64 -21.02
CA ASP A 65 16.49 2.29 -20.45
C ASP A 65 17.27 2.27 -19.12
N GLU A 66 18.02 3.33 -18.81
CA GLU A 66 18.72 3.48 -17.52
C GLU A 66 17.82 4.15 -16.46
N LEU A 67 16.65 4.69 -16.84
CA LEU A 67 15.70 5.35 -15.95
C LEU A 67 14.39 4.57 -15.83
N ILE A 68 14.40 3.59 -14.94
CA ILE A 68 13.26 2.73 -14.64
C ILE A 68 12.86 2.78 -13.16
N ASN A 69 11.62 2.42 -12.86
CA ASN A 69 11.17 2.16 -11.50
C ASN A 69 11.42 0.70 -11.06
N ALA A 70 11.10 0.38 -9.81
CA ALA A 70 11.14 -0.98 -9.25
C ALA A 70 10.34 -2.02 -10.05
N GLY A 71 9.29 -1.59 -10.77
CA GLY A 71 8.47 -2.40 -11.66
C GLY A 71 9.07 -2.64 -13.05
N LYS A 72 10.28 -2.14 -13.34
CA LYS A 72 10.94 -2.14 -14.66
C LYS A 72 10.14 -1.39 -15.73
N GLN A 73 9.45 -0.32 -15.33
CA GLN A 73 8.78 0.60 -16.25
C GLN A 73 9.61 1.87 -16.37
N HIS A 74 9.71 2.41 -17.59
CA HIS A 74 10.34 3.71 -17.83
C HIS A 74 9.62 4.82 -17.07
N VAL A 75 10.38 5.70 -16.46
CA VAL A 75 9.89 6.85 -15.69
C VAL A 75 10.68 8.10 -16.04
N THR A 76 10.23 9.24 -15.52
CA THR A 76 10.96 10.50 -15.59
C THR A 76 11.51 10.87 -14.22
N LEU A 77 12.41 11.86 -14.17
CA LEU A 77 12.91 12.46 -12.94
C LEU A 77 12.36 13.87 -12.80
N LEU A 78 11.69 14.17 -11.69
CA LEU A 78 11.22 15.52 -11.40
C LEU A 78 12.38 16.44 -10.99
N THR A 79 12.19 17.75 -11.16
CA THR A 79 13.16 18.76 -10.72
C THR A 79 13.49 18.58 -9.24
N GLY A 80 14.79 18.52 -8.92
CA GLY A 80 15.26 18.28 -7.55
C GLY A 80 15.36 16.80 -7.16
N GLY A 81 14.98 15.88 -8.05
CA GLY A 81 15.16 14.46 -7.85
C GLY A 81 16.63 14.03 -7.80
N ALA A 82 16.87 12.86 -7.22
CA ALA A 82 18.22 12.36 -6.94
C ALA A 82 18.35 10.88 -7.28
N TYR A 83 19.53 10.51 -7.74
CA TYR A 83 19.99 9.13 -7.86
C TYR A 83 20.89 8.77 -6.69
N PHE A 84 20.83 7.52 -6.27
CA PHE A 84 21.70 6.98 -5.23
C PHE A 84 21.91 5.48 -5.43
N HIS A 85 22.95 4.96 -4.80
CA HIS A 85 23.26 3.54 -4.88
C HIS A 85 22.17 2.73 -4.14
N HIS A 86 21.91 1.49 -4.57
CA HIS A 86 20.89 0.64 -3.97
C HIS A 86 21.08 0.46 -2.45
N ALA A 87 22.32 0.47 -1.95
CA ALA A 87 22.59 0.40 -0.51
C ALA A 87 22.04 1.62 0.25
N ASP A 88 22.14 2.82 -0.33
CA ASP A 88 21.63 4.05 0.27
C ASP A 88 20.09 4.09 0.24
N SER A 89 19.50 3.57 -0.84
CA SER A 89 18.05 3.37 -0.97
C SER A 89 17.50 2.53 0.19
N PHE A 90 18.09 1.36 0.42
CA PHE A 90 17.68 0.48 1.51
C PHE A 90 18.05 1.04 2.89
N ALA A 91 19.09 1.87 3.00
CA ALA A 91 19.37 2.62 4.23
C ALA A 91 18.28 3.67 4.53
N MET A 92 17.77 4.36 3.50
CA MET A 92 16.64 5.29 3.62
C MET A 92 15.37 4.55 4.08
N MET A 93 15.06 3.41 3.46
CA MET A 93 13.92 2.55 3.83
C MET A 93 14.06 2.08 5.28
N ARG A 94 15.12 1.34 5.60
CA ARG A 94 15.31 0.71 6.92
C ARG A 94 15.56 1.71 8.04
N GLY A 95 16.06 2.90 7.70
CA GLY A 95 16.35 3.98 8.63
C GLY A 95 15.13 4.79 9.09
N GLY A 96 13.93 4.49 8.60
CA GLY A 96 12.74 5.25 9.01
C GLY A 96 12.56 6.58 8.28
N HIS A 97 13.19 6.76 7.11
CA HIS A 97 13.18 8.03 6.39
C HIS A 97 12.04 8.16 5.38
N LEU A 98 11.32 7.06 5.10
CA LEU A 98 10.08 7.11 4.32
C LEU A 98 8.89 7.32 5.25
N ASP A 99 8.07 8.31 4.97
CA ASP A 99 6.88 8.61 5.76
C ASP A 99 5.79 7.56 5.51
N TYR A 100 5.59 7.18 4.24
CA TYR A 100 4.56 6.24 3.83
C TYR A 100 5.12 5.18 2.87
N CYS A 101 4.66 3.95 3.02
CA CYS A 101 4.70 2.98 1.93
C CYS A 101 3.31 2.41 1.66
N VAL A 102 2.98 2.18 0.39
CA VAL A 102 1.72 1.52 -0.02
C VAL A 102 2.04 0.17 -0.63
N LEU A 103 1.54 -0.91 -0.02
CA LEU A 103 1.80 -2.29 -0.43
C LEU A 103 0.51 -3.02 -0.78
N GLY A 104 0.61 -3.99 -1.70
CA GLY A 104 -0.43 -4.99 -1.88
C GLY A 104 -0.36 -6.06 -0.79
N ALA A 105 -1.45 -6.80 -0.59
CA ALA A 105 -1.48 -7.93 0.35
C ALA A 105 -2.32 -9.12 -0.13
N PHE A 106 -1.85 -10.32 0.23
CA PHE A 106 -2.65 -11.54 0.18
C PHE A 106 -3.49 -11.69 1.45
N GLN A 107 -2.89 -11.41 2.61
CA GLN A 107 -3.56 -11.39 3.90
C GLN A 107 -3.02 -10.24 4.76
N VAL A 108 -3.89 -9.69 5.60
CA VAL A 108 -3.51 -8.84 6.73
C VAL A 108 -4.14 -9.39 8.00
N SER A 109 -3.36 -9.53 9.07
CA SER A 109 -3.90 -10.01 10.36
C SER A 109 -4.62 -8.91 11.13
N ALA A 110 -5.45 -9.28 12.11
CA ALA A 110 -6.11 -8.33 13.02
C ALA A 110 -5.13 -7.41 13.77
N ASN A 111 -3.89 -7.85 13.97
CA ASN A 111 -2.85 -7.08 14.63
C ASN A 111 -1.92 -6.35 13.64
N GLY A 112 -2.22 -6.38 12.34
CA GLY A 112 -1.43 -5.69 11.32
C GLY A 112 -0.24 -6.47 10.79
N ASP A 113 -0.21 -7.80 10.91
CA ASP A 113 0.80 -8.60 10.20
C ASP A 113 0.48 -8.59 8.70
N LEU A 114 1.51 -8.40 7.88
CA LEU A 114 1.40 -8.38 6.42
C LEU A 114 1.88 -9.70 5.84
N ALA A 115 1.12 -10.32 4.94
CA ALA A 115 1.60 -11.41 4.09
C ALA A 115 1.33 -11.09 2.61
N ASN A 116 2.39 -10.90 1.82
CA ASN A 116 2.27 -10.46 0.43
C ASN A 116 3.32 -10.99 -0.57
N TRP A 117 4.24 -11.86 -0.15
CA TRP A 117 5.34 -12.31 -1.02
C TRP A 117 5.25 -13.77 -1.49
N HIS A 118 4.44 -14.60 -0.81
CA HIS A 118 4.29 -16.01 -1.13
C HIS A 118 2.95 -16.56 -0.61
N THR A 119 2.36 -17.53 -1.32
CA THR A 119 1.09 -18.18 -0.92
C THR A 119 1.28 -19.51 -0.21
N GLY A 120 2.53 -19.98 -0.08
CA GLY A 120 2.87 -21.29 0.49
C GLY A 120 2.79 -22.45 -0.50
N ALA A 121 2.36 -22.20 -1.74
CA ALA A 121 2.29 -23.25 -2.76
C ALA A 121 3.70 -23.72 -3.18
N PRO A 122 3.94 -25.03 -3.37
CA PRO A 122 5.26 -25.56 -3.74
C PRO A 122 5.84 -24.98 -5.04
N ASP A 123 4.96 -24.63 -5.98
CA ASP A 123 5.33 -24.13 -7.31
C ASP A 123 5.28 -22.59 -7.41
N ALA A 124 4.96 -21.90 -6.31
CA ALA A 124 4.97 -20.45 -6.29
C ALA A 124 6.43 -19.95 -6.24
N ILE A 125 6.79 -19.11 -7.21
CA ILE A 125 8.12 -18.47 -7.20
C ILE A 125 8.09 -17.37 -6.14
N PRO A 126 8.96 -17.42 -5.11
CA PRO A 126 8.96 -16.40 -4.09
C PRO A 126 9.52 -15.08 -4.64
N ALA A 127 8.80 -14.00 -4.41
CA ALA A 127 9.18 -12.66 -4.87
C ALA A 127 8.96 -11.66 -3.73
N VAL A 128 9.94 -11.59 -2.81
CA VAL A 128 9.88 -10.65 -1.69
C VAL A 128 10.27 -9.22 -2.09
N GLY A 129 11.25 -9.06 -2.98
CA GLY A 129 11.77 -7.73 -3.36
C GLY A 129 12.16 -6.90 -2.13
N GLY A 130 11.94 -5.59 -2.17
CA GLY A 130 12.11 -4.68 -1.03
C GLY A 130 10.96 -4.70 0.00
N ALA A 131 9.97 -5.59 -0.12
CA ALA A 131 8.74 -5.51 0.69
C ALA A 131 8.98 -5.66 2.20
N MET A 132 9.95 -6.48 2.62
CA MET A 132 10.29 -6.64 4.05
C MET A 132 10.93 -5.36 4.62
N ASP A 133 11.87 -4.74 3.90
CA ASP A 133 12.51 -3.49 4.33
C ASP A 133 11.50 -2.33 4.36
N LEU A 134 10.55 -2.26 3.41
CA LEU A 134 9.48 -1.26 3.44
C LEU A 134 8.54 -1.47 4.63
N ALA A 135 8.07 -2.71 4.83
CA ALA A 135 7.12 -3.03 5.88
C ALA A 135 7.66 -2.68 7.27
N ILE A 136 8.95 -2.88 7.52
CA ILE A 136 9.54 -2.54 8.83
C ILE A 136 10.06 -1.10 8.88
N GLY A 137 10.46 -0.55 7.74
CA GLY A 137 11.17 0.72 7.67
C GLY A 137 10.30 1.96 7.52
N ALA A 138 9.17 1.90 6.82
CA ALA A 138 8.32 3.07 6.65
C ALA A 138 7.61 3.46 7.97
N LYS A 139 7.44 4.77 8.21
CA LYS A 139 6.73 5.25 9.41
C LYS A 139 5.26 4.85 9.41
N GLN A 140 4.65 4.78 8.23
CA GLN A 140 3.27 4.35 8.00
C GLN A 140 3.23 3.35 6.86
N VAL A 141 2.63 2.18 7.10
CA VAL A 141 2.47 1.12 6.09
C VAL A 141 1.00 1.00 5.74
N PHE A 142 0.65 1.50 4.57
CA PHE A 142 -0.68 1.37 4.01
C PHE A 142 -0.76 0.11 3.16
N VAL A 143 -1.83 -0.65 3.33
CA VAL A 143 -2.15 -1.79 2.47
C VAL A 143 -3.31 -1.43 1.56
N MET A 144 -3.16 -1.70 0.27
CA MET A 144 -4.22 -1.57 -0.72
C MET A 144 -4.54 -2.96 -1.29
N MET A 145 -5.76 -3.45 -1.04
CA MET A 145 -6.13 -4.82 -1.40
C MET A 145 -7.64 -4.99 -1.61
N GLU A 146 -8.04 -5.94 -2.46
CA GLU A 146 -9.42 -6.43 -2.40
C GLU A 146 -9.68 -7.08 -1.02
N HIS A 147 -10.86 -6.86 -0.47
CA HIS A 147 -11.28 -7.29 0.86
C HIS A 147 -11.47 -8.81 0.93
N LEU A 148 -11.98 -9.39 -0.15
CA LEU A 148 -12.27 -10.81 -0.28
C LEU A 148 -11.40 -11.46 -1.36
N THR A 149 -11.19 -12.76 -1.25
CA THR A 149 -10.69 -13.59 -2.35
C THR A 149 -11.74 -13.70 -3.45
N LYS A 150 -11.36 -14.27 -4.60
CA LYS A 150 -12.31 -14.59 -5.69
C LYS A 150 -13.39 -15.60 -5.25
N GLN A 151 -13.09 -16.39 -4.22
CA GLN A 151 -13.97 -17.37 -3.62
C GLN A 151 -14.88 -16.77 -2.53
N GLY A 152 -14.72 -15.48 -2.21
CA GLY A 152 -15.53 -14.78 -1.22
C GLY A 152 -15.01 -14.90 0.22
N GLU A 153 -13.81 -15.44 0.41
CA GLU A 153 -13.20 -15.57 1.74
C GLU A 153 -12.54 -14.25 2.15
N SER A 154 -12.62 -13.88 3.43
CA SER A 154 -11.97 -12.66 3.92
C SER A 154 -10.45 -12.78 3.83
N LYS A 155 -9.82 -11.73 3.30
CA LYS A 155 -8.36 -11.59 3.31
C LYS A 155 -7.85 -10.85 4.57
N ILE A 156 -8.77 -10.34 5.38
CA ILE A 156 -8.48 -9.80 6.71
C ILE A 156 -8.78 -10.92 7.71
N VAL A 157 -7.73 -11.41 8.38
CA VAL A 157 -7.75 -12.68 9.12
C VAL A 157 -7.29 -12.51 10.56
N ALA A 158 -7.62 -13.44 11.46
CA ALA A 158 -7.11 -13.39 12.83
C ALA A 158 -5.59 -13.54 12.89
N GLN A 159 -5.04 -14.43 12.07
CA GLN A 159 -3.61 -14.67 11.90
C GLN A 159 -3.33 -15.05 10.44
N CYS A 160 -2.24 -14.54 9.88
CA CYS A 160 -1.81 -14.93 8.53
C CYS A 160 -1.48 -16.43 8.49
N SER A 161 -2.08 -17.14 7.53
CA SER A 161 -1.70 -18.52 7.20
C SER A 161 -0.62 -18.58 6.13
N TYR A 162 -0.49 -17.53 5.33
CA TYR A 162 0.61 -17.36 4.38
C TYR A 162 1.89 -16.87 5.07
N PRO A 163 3.08 -17.15 4.50
CA PRO A 163 4.33 -16.63 5.03
C PRO A 163 4.30 -15.11 5.21
N VAL A 164 4.58 -14.67 6.44
CA VAL A 164 4.55 -13.26 6.83
C VAL A 164 5.70 -12.49 6.18
N THR A 165 5.40 -11.29 5.70
CA THR A 165 6.34 -10.26 5.23
C THR A 165 6.83 -9.39 6.39
N GLY A 166 5.91 -8.93 7.24
CA GLY A 166 6.20 -8.07 8.38
C GLY A 166 5.18 -8.29 9.49
N VAL A 167 5.64 -8.24 10.74
CA VAL A 167 4.81 -8.44 11.93
C VAL A 167 4.35 -7.07 12.44
N GLN A 168 3.06 -6.93 12.73
CA GLN A 168 2.45 -5.70 13.31
C GLN A 168 2.91 -4.40 12.63
N CYS A 169 3.07 -4.44 11.31
CA CYS A 169 3.64 -3.34 10.55
C CYS A 169 2.59 -2.48 9.86
N VAL A 170 1.44 -3.07 9.51
CA VAL A 170 0.38 -2.36 8.78
C VAL A 170 -0.29 -1.36 9.70
N SER A 171 -0.38 -0.09 9.27
CA SER A 171 -1.09 0.95 10.01
C SER A 171 -2.51 1.17 9.50
N ARG A 172 -2.75 0.98 8.19
CA ARG A 172 -4.07 1.16 7.58
C ARG A 172 -4.29 0.23 6.40
N ILE A 173 -5.52 -0.26 6.25
CA ILE A 173 -5.95 -1.14 5.18
C ILE A 173 -7.03 -0.42 4.37
N TYR A 174 -6.79 -0.28 3.08
CA TYR A 174 -7.73 0.22 2.10
C TYR A 174 -8.24 -0.95 1.28
N THR A 175 -9.55 -1.15 1.30
CA THR A 175 -10.20 -2.17 0.48
C THR A 175 -11.21 -1.60 -0.49
N ASP A 176 -11.73 -2.47 -1.35
CA ASP A 176 -12.82 -2.17 -2.26
C ASP A 176 -14.16 -1.89 -1.54
N LEU A 177 -14.17 -2.06 -0.21
CA LEU A 177 -15.35 -1.93 0.65
C LEU A 177 -15.20 -0.82 1.71
N ALA A 178 -14.03 -0.68 2.33
CA ALA A 178 -13.85 0.16 3.51
C ALA A 178 -12.39 0.60 3.71
N VAL A 179 -12.19 1.58 4.58
CA VAL A 179 -10.90 1.90 5.21
C VAL A 179 -10.90 1.40 6.64
N LEU A 180 -9.84 0.69 7.02
CA LEU A 180 -9.66 0.14 8.36
C LEU A 180 -8.31 0.61 8.93
N ASP A 181 -8.34 1.26 10.08
CA ASP A 181 -7.17 1.58 10.88
C ASP A 181 -6.78 0.38 11.75
N VAL A 182 -5.49 0.04 11.76
CA VAL A 182 -4.94 -0.94 12.69
C VAL A 182 -4.62 -0.21 13.99
N THR A 183 -5.33 -0.55 15.06
CA THR A 183 -5.18 0.09 16.38
C THR A 183 -4.78 -0.94 17.43
N ALA A 184 -4.38 -0.46 18.62
CA ALA A 184 -4.08 -1.34 19.75
C ALA A 184 -5.28 -2.19 20.22
N ASP A 185 -6.51 -1.72 19.95
CA ASP A 185 -7.75 -2.40 20.33
C ASP A 185 -8.29 -3.32 19.21
N GLY A 186 -7.68 -3.30 18.03
CA GLY A 186 -8.11 -4.05 16.84
C GLY A 186 -8.35 -3.15 15.62
N LEU A 187 -9.14 -3.66 14.66
CA LEU A 187 -9.40 -2.97 13.40
C LEU A 187 -10.57 -2.01 13.50
N ALA A 188 -10.30 -0.71 13.38
CA ALA A 188 -11.29 0.35 13.44
C ALA A 188 -11.70 0.80 12.03
N VAL A 189 -12.98 0.65 11.68
CA VAL A 189 -13.52 1.05 10.38
C VAL A 189 -13.76 2.55 10.39
N SER A 190 -12.95 3.30 9.65
CA SER A 190 -13.07 4.76 9.57
C SER A 190 -14.00 5.21 8.45
N GLU A 191 -14.16 4.41 7.39
CA GLU A 191 -14.96 4.75 6.23
C GLU A 191 -15.51 3.48 5.56
N ILE A 192 -16.74 3.54 5.06
CA ILE A 192 -17.38 2.49 4.25
C ILE A 192 -17.83 3.15 2.94
N PHE A 193 -17.35 2.66 1.80
CA PHE A 193 -17.54 3.32 0.50
C PHE A 193 -18.83 2.92 -0.22
N THR A 194 -19.45 1.85 0.25
CA THR A 194 -20.55 1.18 -0.43
C THR A 194 -21.86 1.46 0.31
N ASP A 195 -22.96 0.95 -0.24
CA ASP A 195 -24.26 0.89 0.40
C ASP A 195 -24.33 -0.11 1.58
N LEU A 196 -23.19 -0.66 2.01
CA LEU A 196 -23.14 -1.58 3.14
C LEU A 196 -23.31 -0.86 4.47
N SER A 197 -24.08 -1.50 5.35
CA SER A 197 -24.02 -1.25 6.78
C SER A 197 -22.74 -1.83 7.40
N PHE A 198 -22.36 -1.29 8.56
CA PHE A 198 -21.28 -1.85 9.38
C PHE A 198 -21.49 -3.35 9.68
N ASP A 199 -22.73 -3.75 10.01
CA ASP A 199 -23.09 -5.15 10.29
C ASP A 199 -22.87 -6.07 9.08
N GLU A 200 -23.08 -5.59 7.86
CA GLU A 200 -22.81 -6.36 6.66
C GLU A 200 -21.30 -6.45 6.37
N LEU A 201 -20.54 -5.36 6.57
CA LEU A 201 -19.08 -5.39 6.48
C LEU A 201 -18.48 -6.37 7.50
N GLN A 202 -19.00 -6.38 8.73
CA GLN A 202 -18.59 -7.31 9.79
C GLN A 202 -18.78 -8.77 9.36
N LYS A 203 -19.85 -9.11 8.63
CA LYS A 203 -20.09 -10.48 8.12
C LYS A 203 -19.11 -10.89 7.02
N LEU A 204 -18.52 -9.93 6.32
CA LEU A 204 -17.54 -10.15 5.25
C LEU A 204 -16.09 -10.16 5.77
N THR A 205 -15.89 -9.82 7.04
CA THR A 205 -14.56 -9.70 7.64
C THR A 205 -14.28 -10.88 8.56
N GLY A 206 -13.09 -11.48 8.44
CA GLY A 206 -12.71 -12.67 9.21
C GLY A 206 -12.42 -12.42 10.70
N VAL A 207 -12.58 -11.18 11.18
CA VAL A 207 -12.27 -10.74 12.54
C VAL A 207 -13.29 -9.71 13.03
N PRO A 208 -13.47 -9.54 14.35
CA PRO A 208 -14.27 -8.45 14.91
C PRO A 208 -13.74 -7.08 14.48
N LEU A 209 -14.66 -6.18 14.15
CA LEU A 209 -14.41 -4.79 13.76
C LEU A 209 -14.89 -3.84 14.85
N ILE A 210 -14.28 -2.66 14.89
CA ILE A 210 -14.71 -1.53 15.70
C ILE A 210 -15.33 -0.49 14.77
N ASP A 211 -16.56 -0.06 15.04
CA ASP A 211 -17.19 1.02 14.27
C ASP A 211 -16.62 2.37 14.70
N ALA A 212 -15.80 2.97 13.84
CA ALA A 212 -15.25 4.31 14.00
C ALA A 212 -15.76 5.29 12.93
N THR A 213 -16.78 4.91 12.15
CA THR A 213 -17.29 5.70 11.03
C THR A 213 -17.87 7.06 11.48
N GLN A 214 -18.32 7.14 12.72
CA GLN A 214 -18.87 8.37 13.30
C GLN A 214 -17.80 9.36 13.80
N LYS A 215 -16.53 8.95 13.93
CA LYS A 215 -15.44 9.84 14.34
C LYS A 215 -14.88 10.71 13.20
N ALA A 216 -15.10 10.31 11.94
CA ALA A 216 -14.58 11.01 10.76
C ALA A 216 -15.31 12.33 10.43
N ALA A 217 -16.37 12.68 11.17
CA ALA A 217 -17.18 13.88 10.95
C ALA A 217 -16.87 15.05 11.92
N ALA A 218 -15.76 14.98 12.66
CA ALA A 218 -15.34 16.01 13.64
C ALA A 218 -14.07 16.75 13.21
#